data_AF-A0A522W991-F1
#
_entry.id   AF-A0A522W991-F1
#
_cell.length_a   1.000
_cell.length_b   1.000
_cell.length_c   1.000
_cell.angle_alpha   90.00
_cell.angle_beta   90.00
_cell.angle_gamma   90.00
#
_symmetry.space_group_name_H-M   'P 1'
#
loop_
_entity.id
_entity.type
_entity.pdbx_description
1 polymer ?
#
loop_
_entity_poly.entity_id
_entity_poly.type
_entity_poly.pdbx_seq_one_letter_code
_entity_poly.pdbx_strand_id
1 'polypeptide(L)'
;MIEFKSISIKKPDDVNIIIGQAHFIKTVEDIYEAMVEASPQIRFGLAFSESSGACLVRADGNDEELKKIAQDNCLELACGHCFILTLRQGYPINVL
;
A
#
# COMPACT_ATOMS: atom_id res chain seq x y z
N MET A 1 14.07 -15.71 18.59
CA MET A 1 15.01 -16.24 17.58
C MET A 1 14.72 -15.49 16.29
N ILE A 2 15.73 -15.03 15.56
CA ILE A 2 15.54 -14.28 14.30
C ILE A 2 15.56 -15.28 13.14
N GLU A 3 14.59 -15.18 12.24
CA GLU A 3 14.49 -15.95 11.00
C GLU A 3 14.37 -14.96 9.83
N PHE A 4 15.06 -15.23 8.72
CA PHE A 4 14.95 -14.43 7.50
C PHE A 4 14.10 -15.16 6.48
N LYS A 5 13.10 -14.46 5.91
CA LYS A 5 12.22 -14.98 4.86
C LYS A 5 12.28 -14.05 3.65
N SER A 6 12.27 -14.63 2.46
CA SER A 6 12.07 -13.88 1.21
C SER A 6 10.60 -13.95 0.85
N ILE A 7 9.96 -12.78 0.73
CA ILE A 7 8.55 -12.66 0.39
C ILE A 7 8.44 -12.12 -1.03
N SER A 8 7.76 -12.86 -1.90
CA SER A 8 7.51 -12.41 -3.27
C SER A 8 6.35 -11.42 -3.30
N ILE A 9 6.58 -10.24 -3.86
CA ILE A 9 5.54 -9.23 -4.07
C ILE A 9 4.81 -9.52 -5.38
N LYS A 10 3.49 -9.70 -5.33
CA LYS A 10 2.62 -9.83 -6.50
C LYS A 10 2.51 -8.47 -7.17
N LYS A 11 3.09 -8.35 -8.36
CA LYS A 11 3.11 -7.13 -9.17
C LYS A 11 2.78 -7.47 -10.62
N PRO A 12 1.54 -7.20 -11.09
CA PRO A 12 1.24 -7.25 -12.52
C PRO A 12 2.20 -6.35 -13.33
N ASP A 13 2.40 -6.67 -14.60
CA ASP A 13 3.41 -5.98 -15.43
C ASP A 13 3.14 -4.48 -15.56
N ASP A 14 1.87 -4.08 -15.59
CA ASP A 14 1.40 -2.71 -15.73
C ASP A 14 1.27 -1.93 -14.40
N VAL A 15 1.60 -2.57 -13.27
CA VAL A 15 1.49 -1.99 -11.93
C VAL A 15 2.85 -1.62 -11.36
N ASN A 16 2.95 -0.41 -10.81
CA ASN A 16 4.07 0.01 -9.96
C ASN A 16 3.72 -0.18 -8.49
N ILE A 17 4.73 -0.45 -7.65
CA ILE A 17 4.56 -0.65 -6.21
C ILE A 17 5.54 0.24 -5.44
N ILE A 18 5.04 0.87 -4.38
CA ILE A 18 5.81 1.56 -3.35
C ILE A 18 5.54 0.84 -2.02
N ILE A 19 6.62 0.46 -1.33
CA ILE A 19 6.54 -0.12 0.02
C ILE A 19 7.25 0.87 0.95
N GLY A 20 6.58 1.23 2.04
CA GLY A 20 7.16 2.14 3.02
C GLY A 20 6.75 1.78 4.44
N GLN A 21 7.28 2.55 5.38
CA GLN A 21 6.95 2.47 6.79
C GLN A 21 6.22 3.75 7.18
N ALA A 22 5.14 3.61 7.94
CA ALA A 22 4.38 4.73 8.48
C ALA A 22 4.00 4.45 9.94
N HIS A 23 3.19 5.32 10.53
CA HIS A 23 2.67 5.16 11.87
C HIS A 23 1.32 5.87 11.95
N PHE A 24 0.44 5.38 12.83
CA PHE A 24 -0.90 5.93 13.10
C PHE A 24 -1.94 5.64 12.01
N ILE A 25 -3.18 5.39 12.46
CA ILE A 25 -4.29 4.93 11.60
C ILE A 25 -4.63 5.94 10.47
N LYS A 26 -4.38 7.22 10.72
CA LYS A 26 -4.61 8.30 9.74
C LYS A 26 -3.74 8.18 8.49
N THR A 27 -2.67 7.36 8.52
CA THR A 27 -1.85 7.00 7.35
C THR A 27 -2.70 6.66 6.12
N VAL A 28 -3.82 5.93 6.31
CA VAL A 28 -4.66 5.51 5.19
C VAL A 28 -5.33 6.70 4.51
N GLU A 29 -5.97 7.57 5.30
CA GLU A 29 -6.64 8.79 4.80
C GLU A 29 -5.63 9.78 4.22
N ASP A 30 -4.51 10.04 4.91
CA ASP A 30 -3.52 11.03 4.47
C ASP A 30 -2.86 10.64 3.15
N ILE A 31 -2.50 9.36 2.98
CA ILE A 31 -1.95 8.89 1.70
C ILE A 31 -3.03 8.90 0.63
N TYR A 32 -4.27 8.51 0.94
CA TYR A 32 -5.37 8.58 -0.04
C TYR A 32 -5.55 10.01 -0.56
N GLU A 33 -5.63 11.01 0.33
CA GLU A 33 -5.76 12.42 -0.03
C GLU A 33 -4.57 12.90 -0.87
N ALA A 34 -3.33 12.62 -0.43
CA ALA A 34 -2.12 12.96 -1.18
C ALA A 34 -2.11 12.37 -2.60
N MET A 35 -2.60 11.14 -2.76
CA MET A 35 -2.69 10.48 -4.07
C MET A 35 -3.76 11.11 -4.98
N VAL A 36 -4.93 11.47 -4.43
CA VAL A 36 -5.97 12.15 -5.20
C VAL A 36 -5.54 13.56 -5.61
N GLU A 37 -4.77 14.27 -4.77
CA GLU A 37 -4.23 15.59 -5.07
C GLU A 37 -3.10 15.55 -6.11
N ALA A 38 -2.32 14.47 -6.16
CA ALA A 38 -1.17 14.36 -7.05
C ALA A 38 -1.56 14.32 -8.54
N SER A 39 -2.67 13.66 -8.91
CA SER A 39 -3.14 13.61 -10.31
C SER A 39 -4.60 13.14 -10.42
N PRO A 40 -5.43 13.77 -11.27
CA PRO A 40 -6.81 13.33 -11.49
C PRO A 40 -6.92 11.99 -12.24
N GLN A 41 -5.84 11.51 -12.85
CA GLN A 41 -5.83 10.27 -13.66
C GLN A 41 -5.22 9.07 -12.93
N ILE A 42 -4.52 9.29 -11.81
CA ILE A 42 -3.80 8.21 -11.14
C ILE A 42 -4.79 7.20 -10.56
N ARG A 43 -4.53 5.92 -10.81
CA ARG A 43 -5.27 4.82 -10.21
C ARG A 43 -4.39 4.18 -9.14
N PHE A 44 -4.93 4.00 -7.95
CA PHE A 44 -4.16 3.48 -6.84
C PHE A 44 -4.97 2.66 -5.86
N GLY A 45 -4.25 1.78 -5.17
CA GLY A 45 -4.72 1.05 -4.01
C GLY A 45 -3.66 1.05 -2.92
N LEU A 46 -4.09 1.25 -1.68
CA LEU A 46 -3.27 1.35 -0.50
C LEU A 46 -3.68 0.30 0.53
N ALA A 47 -2.69 -0.30 1.19
CA ALA A 47 -2.90 -1.13 2.38
C ALA A 47 -1.84 -0.81 3.44
N PHE A 48 -2.27 -0.61 4.69
CA PHE A 48 -1.44 -0.31 5.85
C PHE A 48 -1.66 -1.38 6.94
N SER A 49 -0.57 -1.94 7.45
CA SER A 49 -0.62 -2.94 8.52
C SER A 49 -0.67 -2.27 9.89
N GLU A 50 -1.85 -2.18 10.51
CA GLU A 50 -1.98 -1.72 11.89
C GLU A 50 -1.18 -2.65 12.82
N SER A 51 -0.30 -2.11 13.67
CA SER A 51 0.60 -2.94 14.49
C SER A 51 0.18 -3.02 15.97
N SER A 52 -1.01 -2.53 16.31
CA SER A 52 -1.52 -2.52 17.68
C SER A 52 -3.05 -2.63 17.69
N GLY A 53 -3.64 -2.92 18.85
CA GLY A 53 -5.09 -3.01 18.98
C GLY A 53 -5.66 -4.17 18.17
N ALA A 54 -6.49 -3.85 17.17
CA ALA A 54 -7.14 -4.87 16.34
C ALA A 54 -6.17 -5.55 15.34
N CYS A 55 -5.02 -4.93 15.07
CA CYS A 55 -3.98 -5.44 14.17
C CYS A 55 -4.52 -5.82 12.78
N LEU A 56 -5.36 -4.97 12.20
CA LEU A 56 -5.97 -5.20 10.89
C LEU A 56 -5.13 -4.60 9.76
N VAL A 57 -5.23 -5.19 8.57
CA VAL A 57 -4.82 -4.51 7.34
C VAL A 57 -5.92 -3.53 6.96
N ARG A 58 -5.58 -2.24 7.02
CA ARG A 58 -6.45 -1.11 6.68
C ARG A 58 -6.17 -0.72 5.25
N ALA A 59 -7.19 -0.53 4.43
CA ALA A 59 -6.98 -0.35 3.01
C ALA A 59 -8.04 0.55 2.39
N ASP A 60 -7.59 1.35 1.42
CA ASP A 60 -8.40 2.29 0.67
C ASP A 60 -7.78 2.52 -0.72
N GLY A 61 -8.47 3.23 -1.60
CA GLY A 61 -8.01 3.52 -2.95
C GLY A 61 -9.14 3.78 -3.92
N ASN A 62 -8.80 4.29 -5.10
CA ASN A 62 -9.77 4.64 -6.15
C ASN A 62 -9.89 3.56 -7.25
N ASP A 63 -9.24 2.41 -7.05
CA ASP A 63 -9.31 1.23 -7.91
C ASP A 63 -9.34 -0.05 -7.05
N GLU A 64 -10.41 -0.83 -7.16
CA GLU A 64 -10.65 -2.01 -6.32
C GLU A 64 -9.65 -3.14 -6.57
N GLU A 65 -9.17 -3.30 -7.81
CA GLU A 65 -8.18 -4.34 -8.14
C GLU A 65 -6.84 -4.01 -7.51
N LEU A 66 -6.40 -2.75 -7.64
CA LEU A 66 -5.17 -2.26 -7.03
C LEU A 66 -5.25 -2.33 -5.49
N LYS A 67 -6.39 -1.94 -4.90
CA LYS A 67 -6.62 -2.06 -3.46
C LYS A 67 -6.49 -3.51 -2.99
N LYS A 68 -7.03 -4.46 -3.75
CA LYS A 68 -6.90 -5.89 -3.44
C LYS A 68 -5.45 -6.38 -3.53
N ILE A 69 -4.70 -5.96 -4.55
CA ILE A 69 -3.27 -6.30 -4.70
C ILE A 69 -2.46 -5.75 -3.53
N ALA A 70 -2.72 -4.51 -3.10
CA ALA A 70 -2.05 -3.92 -1.94
C ALA A 70 -2.36 -4.70 -0.65
N GLN A 71 -3.63 -5.04 -0.40
CA GLN A 71 -4.05 -5.83 0.76
C GLN A 71 -3.39 -7.20 0.80
N ASP A 72 -3.40 -7.93 -0.31
CA ASP A 72 -2.87 -9.30 -0.38
C ASP A 72 -1.36 -9.31 -0.16
N ASN A 73 -0.62 -8.36 -0.74
CA ASN A 73 0.81 -8.22 -0.49
C ASN A 73 1.11 -7.79 0.96
N CYS A 74 0.27 -6.94 1.56
CA CYS A 74 0.45 -6.48 2.94
C CYS A 74 0.24 -7.63 3.94
N LEU A 75 -0.77 -8.47 3.69
CA LEU A 75 -1.01 -9.70 4.45
C LEU A 75 0.13 -10.70 4.32
N GLU A 76 0.67 -10.89 3.12
CA GLU A 76 1.81 -11.80 2.89
C GLU A 76 3.10 -11.29 3.55
N LEU A 77 3.33 -9.97 3.52
CA LEU A 77 4.51 -9.36 4.14
C LEU A 77 4.44 -9.40 5.68
N ALA A 78 3.24 -9.28 6.25
CA ALA A 78 2.95 -9.42 7.69
C ALA A 78 3.86 -8.58 8.61
N CYS A 79 4.29 -7.41 8.15
CA CYS A 79 5.16 -6.50 8.91
C CYS A 79 4.34 -5.33 9.50
N GLY A 80 4.35 -5.18 10.82
CA GLY A 80 3.63 -4.10 11.48
C GLY A 80 4.10 -2.71 11.01
N HIS A 81 3.14 -1.81 10.82
CA HIS A 81 3.36 -0.42 10.41
C HIS A 81 3.99 -0.22 9.02
N CYS A 82 4.08 -1.27 8.19
CA CYS A 82 4.35 -1.10 6.78
C CYS A 82 3.09 -0.68 6.01
N PHE A 83 3.29 -0.01 4.88
CA PHE A 83 2.25 0.18 3.88
C PHE A 83 2.72 -0.28 2.51
N ILE A 84 1.75 -0.66 1.67
CA ILE A 84 1.93 -0.98 0.26
C ILE A 84 0.99 -0.10 -0.53
N LEU A 85 1.55 0.65 -1.48
CA LEU A 85 0.83 1.47 -2.43
C LEU A 85 1.06 0.91 -3.83
N THR A 86 -0.02 0.64 -4.54
CA THR A 86 -0.04 0.12 -5.91
C THR A 86 -0.53 1.21 -6.84
N LEU A 87 0.07 1.34 -8.02
CA LEU A 87 -0.17 2.45 -8.96
C LEU A 87 -0.38 1.95 -10.38
N ARG A 88 -1.37 2.51 -11.07
CA ARG A 88 -1.53 2.52 -12.53
C ARG A 88 -1.78 3.95 -13.01
N GLN A 89 -1.54 4.19 -14.30
CA GLN A 89 -1.74 5.52 -14.92
C GLN A 89 -0.96 6.63 -14.21
N GLY A 90 0.19 6.27 -13.64
CA GLY A 90 1.11 7.14 -12.91
C GLY A 90 2.38 6.37 -12.56
N TYR A 91 3.43 7.10 -12.24
CA TYR A 91 4.74 6.54 -11.88
C TYR A 91 5.14 6.95 -10.47
N PRO A 92 6.01 6.20 -9.79
CA PRO A 92 6.50 6.57 -8.45
C PRO A 92 7.07 7.99 -8.39
N ILE A 93 7.77 8.45 -9.44
CA ILE A 93 8.33 9.82 -9.51
C ILE A 93 7.28 10.94 -9.44
N ASN A 94 5.99 10.63 -9.60
CA ASN A 94 4.92 11.62 -9.46
C ASN A 94 4.48 11.83 -8.01
N VAL A 95 4.82 10.90 -7.09
CA VAL A 95 4.23 10.81 -5.74
C VAL A 95 5.23 10.48 -4.61
N LEU A 96 6.52 10.35 -4.92
CA LEU A 96 7.62 10.20 -3.96
C LEU A 96 8.15 11.57 -3.51
#